data_AF-A0A0T5VSU5-F1
#
_entry.id   AF-A0A0T5VSU5-F1
#
_cell.length_a   1.000
_cell.length_b   1.000
_cell.length_c   1.000
_cell.angle_alpha   90.00
_cell.angle_beta   90.00
_cell.angle_gamma   90.00
#
_symmetry.space_group_name_H-M   'P 1'
#
loop_
_entity.id
_entity.type
_entity.pdbx_description
1 polymer ?
#
loop_
_entity_poly.entity_id
_entity_poly.type
_entity_poly.pdbx_seq_one_letter_code
_entity_poly.pdbx_strand_id
1 'polypeptide(L)'
;MKFLYISYKSLTSSLKNEDNNLIKTLKSYLIMGGSRYIITDQNQTYFITCTIVGWIDLFTRPEYKNIIVDSLNHCIENKGLILNGWVLMTNHIHFIGRCKEPNKMSDFLRDFKKFTSKQLAVNIKDIPESRRDWLLDKFSFEARKTNRAENHKIWQDDNHPIELQEIDAFQKLHYIHDNPVKAGIVESPEQYIYSSAKDYAGIKGLVKIELI
;
A
#
# COMPACT_ATOMS: atom_id res chain seq x y z
N MET A 1 16.09 -22.11 -46.99
CA MET A 1 17.49 -22.46 -47.34
C MET A 1 18.40 -21.41 -46.70
N LYS A 2 19.24 -21.83 -45.74
CA LYS A 2 20.48 -21.21 -45.15
C LYS A 2 20.44 -19.73 -44.70
N PHE A 3 20.49 -19.44 -43.39
CA PHE A 3 21.67 -19.33 -42.49
C PHE A 3 22.64 -18.17 -42.77
N LEU A 4 22.85 -17.32 -41.75
CA LEU A 4 24.13 -16.77 -41.21
C LEU A 4 23.76 -15.60 -40.29
N TYR A 5 23.69 -15.71 -38.95
CA TYR A 5 24.74 -16.01 -37.98
C TYR A 5 25.97 -15.10 -38.16
N ILE A 6 25.87 -13.85 -37.68
CA ILE A 6 27.04 -13.01 -37.40
C ILE A 6 27.28 -13.01 -35.89
N SER A 7 28.49 -13.48 -35.58
CA SER A 7 29.15 -13.69 -34.31
C SER A 7 29.08 -12.51 -33.32
N TYR A 8 28.62 -12.80 -32.11
CA TYR A 8 28.54 -11.93 -30.92
C TYR A 8 29.93 -11.55 -30.31
N LYS A 9 31.04 -11.80 -31.03
CA LYS A 9 32.38 -11.88 -30.43
C LYS A 9 33.34 -10.72 -30.76
N SER A 10 32.89 -9.65 -31.42
CA SER A 10 33.74 -8.46 -31.68
C SER A 10 33.27 -7.15 -31.07
N LEU A 11 32.17 -7.13 -30.29
CA LEU A 11 31.75 -5.94 -29.53
C LEU A 11 32.16 -5.98 -28.04
N THR A 12 32.82 -7.05 -27.59
CA THR A 12 33.06 -7.33 -26.15
C THR A 12 34.45 -6.96 -25.64
N SER A 13 35.19 -6.07 -26.30
CA SER A 13 36.53 -5.63 -25.85
C SER A 13 36.61 -4.16 -25.39
N SER A 14 35.54 -3.36 -25.50
CA SER A 14 35.59 -1.92 -25.18
C SER A 14 34.64 -1.43 -24.07
N LEU A 15 33.81 -2.29 -23.45
CA LEU A 15 32.78 -1.84 -22.48
C LEU A 15 32.86 -2.52 -21.10
N LYS A 16 33.99 -3.15 -20.76
CA LYS A 16 34.05 -4.07 -19.62
C LYS A 16 34.05 -3.47 -18.21
N ASN A 17 34.02 -2.14 -18.02
CA ASN A 17 34.05 -1.56 -16.66
C ASN A 17 32.89 -0.60 -16.33
N GLU A 18 32.21 0.01 -17.30
CA GLU A 18 31.07 0.92 -17.02
C GLU A 18 29.72 0.18 -16.95
N ASP A 19 29.59 -0.96 -17.64
CA ASP A 19 28.35 -1.73 -17.70
C ASP A 19 28.04 -2.50 -16.41
N ASN A 20 29.01 -2.74 -15.53
CA ASN A 20 28.76 -3.51 -14.31
C ASN A 20 27.89 -2.74 -13.31
N ASN A 21 28.00 -1.41 -13.23
CA ASN A 21 27.13 -0.61 -12.38
C ASN A 21 25.74 -0.46 -12.99
N LEU A 22 25.63 -0.25 -14.30
CA LEU A 22 24.33 -0.18 -14.97
C LEU A 22 23.60 -1.53 -14.91
N ILE A 23 24.30 -2.64 -15.12
CA ILE A 23 23.74 -3.99 -14.99
C ILE A 23 23.43 -4.32 -13.53
N LYS A 24 24.21 -3.86 -12.55
CA LYS A 24 23.92 -4.05 -11.12
C LYS A 24 22.71 -3.22 -10.68
N THR A 25 22.57 -2.00 -11.19
CA THR A 25 21.41 -1.12 -11.00
C THR A 25 20.18 -1.68 -11.72
N LEU A 26 20.29 -2.11 -12.97
CA LEU A 26 19.19 -2.72 -13.71
C LEU A 26 18.78 -4.08 -13.11
N LYS A 27 19.73 -4.88 -12.63
CA LYS A 27 19.44 -6.09 -11.85
C LYS A 27 18.82 -5.75 -10.50
N SER A 28 19.22 -4.67 -9.81
CA SER A 28 18.51 -4.24 -8.61
C SER A 28 17.08 -3.79 -8.93
N TYR A 29 16.85 -3.10 -10.05
CA TYR A 29 15.51 -2.73 -10.53
C TYR A 29 14.67 -3.95 -10.98
N LEU A 30 15.28 -4.98 -11.57
CA LEU A 30 14.59 -6.22 -12.00
C LEU A 30 14.35 -7.21 -10.85
N ILE A 31 15.21 -7.23 -9.82
CA ILE A 31 15.06 -8.03 -8.60
C ILE A 31 14.17 -7.30 -7.57
N MET A 32 14.09 -5.97 -7.66
CA MET A 32 13.09 -5.16 -6.99
C MET A 32 11.82 -5.08 -7.84
N GLY A 33 10.92 -6.04 -7.66
CA GLY A 33 9.48 -5.76 -7.78
C GLY A 33 9.02 -4.76 -6.70
N GLY A 34 9.81 -3.71 -6.43
CA GLY A 34 9.52 -2.63 -5.52
C GLY A 34 8.85 -1.50 -6.28
N SER A 35 7.96 -0.79 -5.57
CA SER A 35 7.32 0.46 -5.99
C SER A 35 8.12 1.23 -7.04
N ARG A 36 7.50 1.53 -8.19
CA ARG A 36 8.09 2.42 -9.21
C ARG A 36 8.34 3.84 -8.69
N TYR A 37 7.79 4.16 -7.52
CA TYR A 37 7.87 5.44 -6.85
C TYR A 37 8.69 5.32 -5.56
N ILE A 38 9.67 6.21 -5.39
CA ILE A 38 10.55 6.25 -4.22
C ILE A 38 10.09 7.43 -3.34
N ILE A 39 9.93 7.18 -2.03
CA ILE A 39 9.71 8.24 -1.04
C ILE A 39 11.05 8.94 -0.85
N THR A 40 11.19 10.14 -1.41
CA THR A 40 12.41 10.95 -1.36
C THR A 40 12.54 11.68 -0.03
N ASP A 41 11.49 12.39 0.39
CA ASP A 41 11.42 13.05 1.69
C ASP A 41 10.60 12.21 2.68
N GLN A 42 11.16 11.84 3.83
CA GLN A 42 10.51 10.91 4.76
C GLN A 42 9.45 11.56 5.68
N ASN A 43 9.38 12.89 5.71
CA ASN A 43 8.57 13.66 6.66
C ASN A 43 7.55 14.59 5.99
N GLN A 44 7.54 14.61 4.65
CA GLN A 44 6.52 15.26 3.84
C GLN A 44 5.17 14.57 3.86
N THR A 45 4.14 15.29 3.45
CA THR A 45 2.77 14.76 3.33
C THR A 45 2.61 14.02 2.02
N TYR A 46 2.12 12.79 2.10
CA TYR A 46 1.89 11.93 0.96
C TYR A 46 0.44 11.51 0.86
N PHE A 47 -0.04 11.40 -0.38
CA PHE A 47 -1.16 10.55 -0.75
C PHE A 47 -0.63 9.16 -1.06
N ILE A 48 -1.14 8.15 -0.36
CA ILE A 48 -0.65 6.77 -0.44
C ILE A 48 -1.81 5.82 -0.71
N THR A 49 -1.54 4.78 -1.51
CA THR A 49 -2.47 3.71 -1.81
C THR A 49 -1.86 2.34 -1.48
N CYS A 50 -2.43 1.64 -0.52
CA CYS A 50 -2.07 0.24 -0.23
C CYS A 50 -3.15 -0.69 -0.78
N THR A 51 -2.78 -1.59 -1.69
CA THR A 51 -3.72 -2.48 -2.39
C THR A 51 -3.50 -3.94 -2.00
N ILE A 52 -4.58 -4.70 -1.84
CA ILE A 52 -4.53 -6.15 -1.62
C ILE A 52 -4.03 -6.85 -2.89
N VAL A 53 -3.26 -7.92 -2.72
CA VAL A 53 -2.75 -8.72 -3.84
C VAL A 53 -3.91 -9.24 -4.68
N GLY A 54 -3.81 -9.07 -6.00
CA GLY A 54 -4.84 -9.50 -6.95
C GLY A 54 -6.13 -8.69 -6.89
N TRP A 55 -6.14 -7.51 -6.25
CA TRP A 55 -7.33 -6.67 -6.07
C TRP A 55 -8.48 -7.41 -5.38
N ILE A 56 -8.15 -8.38 -4.52
CA ILE A 56 -9.13 -9.21 -3.84
C ILE A 56 -9.89 -8.36 -2.82
N ASP A 57 -11.22 -8.45 -2.86
CA ASP A 57 -12.11 -7.85 -1.87
C ASP A 57 -11.99 -8.55 -0.52
N LEU A 58 -10.93 -8.25 0.21
CA LEU A 58 -10.65 -8.79 1.52
C LEU A 58 -11.50 -8.09 2.59
N PHE A 59 -11.67 -6.77 2.49
CA PHE A 59 -12.35 -5.95 3.48
C PHE A 59 -13.88 -6.00 3.33
N THR A 60 -14.44 -7.21 3.32
CA THR A 60 -15.90 -7.46 3.28
C THR A 60 -16.50 -7.70 4.66
N ARG A 61 -15.65 -7.84 5.69
CA ARG A 61 -16.07 -8.13 7.07
C ARG A 61 -15.57 -7.06 8.04
N PRO A 62 -16.36 -6.65 9.04
CA PRO A 62 -15.94 -5.65 10.03
C PRO A 62 -14.64 -6.04 10.76
N GLU A 63 -14.44 -7.32 11.06
CA GLU A 63 -13.28 -7.84 11.77
C GLU A 63 -11.96 -7.50 11.04
N TYR A 64 -11.93 -7.68 9.72
CA TYR A 64 -10.77 -7.30 8.91
C TYR A 64 -10.57 -5.79 8.84
N LYS A 65 -11.66 -5.02 8.76
CA LYS A 65 -11.59 -3.56 8.69
C LYS A 65 -11.13 -2.95 10.01
N ASN A 66 -11.55 -3.53 11.14
CA ASN A 66 -11.19 -3.05 12.47
C ASN A 66 -9.70 -3.25 12.75
N ILE A 67 -9.07 -4.33 12.25
CA ILE A 67 -7.61 -4.49 12.28
C ILE A 67 -6.89 -3.29 11.65
N ILE A 68 -7.41 -2.76 10.54
CA ILE A 68 -6.83 -1.60 9.86
C ILE A 68 -7.00 -0.33 10.70
N VAL A 69 -8.21 -0.10 11.21
CA VAL A 69 -8.53 1.05 12.07
C VAL A 69 -7.64 1.06 13.32
N ASP A 70 -7.55 -0.06 14.02
CA ASP A 70 -6.75 -0.21 15.23
C ASP A 70 -5.26 -0.02 14.94
N SER A 71 -4.77 -0.55 13.81
CA SER A 71 -3.39 -0.35 13.40
C SER A 71 -3.08 1.10 13.07
N LEU A 72 -4.00 1.83 12.44
CA LEU A 72 -3.82 3.27 12.16
C LEU A 72 -3.77 4.08 13.46
N ASN A 73 -4.73 3.85 14.36
CA ASN A 73 -4.74 4.52 15.67
C ASN A 73 -3.48 4.21 16.48
N HIS A 74 -3.01 2.97 16.47
CA HIS A 74 -1.75 2.61 17.12
C HIS A 74 -0.55 3.36 16.51
N CYS A 75 -0.49 3.49 15.18
CA CYS A 75 0.58 4.24 14.52
C CYS A 75 0.53 5.75 14.82
N ILE A 76 -0.67 6.33 14.96
CA ILE A 76 -0.85 7.72 15.37
C ILE A 76 -0.32 7.93 16.78
N GLU A 77 -0.75 7.08 17.72
CA GLU A 77 -0.41 7.22 19.14
C GLU A 77 1.06 6.90 19.46
N ASN A 78 1.64 5.92 18.77
CA ASN A 78 2.92 5.33 19.19
C ASN A 78 4.05 5.48 18.17
N LYS A 79 3.74 5.82 16.91
CA LYS A 79 4.73 5.87 15.80
C LYS A 79 4.80 7.22 15.09
N GLY A 80 4.19 8.26 15.66
CA GLY A 80 4.28 9.63 15.15
C GLY A 80 3.61 9.83 13.79
N LEU A 81 2.65 8.97 13.41
CA LEU A 81 1.84 9.18 12.21
C LEU A 81 0.90 10.37 12.42
N ILE A 82 0.94 11.33 11.51
CA ILE A 82 -0.13 12.32 11.32
C ILE A 82 -0.97 11.84 10.14
N LEU A 83 -2.24 11.64 10.38
CA LEU A 83 -3.21 11.27 9.36
C LEU A 83 -4.16 12.43 9.15
N ASN A 84 -4.29 12.91 7.92
CA ASN A 84 -5.19 14.00 7.56
C ASN A 84 -6.45 13.50 6.85
N GLY A 85 -6.35 12.40 6.11
CA GLY A 85 -7.51 11.79 5.44
C GLY A 85 -7.31 10.31 5.18
N TRP A 86 -8.39 9.54 5.15
CA TRP A 86 -8.35 8.12 4.79
C TRP A 86 -9.69 7.58 4.28
N VAL A 87 -9.63 6.50 3.51
CA VAL A 87 -10.77 5.66 3.15
C VAL A 87 -10.31 4.22 2.94
N LEU A 88 -10.99 3.26 3.58
CA LEU A 88 -10.77 1.84 3.38
C LEU A 88 -11.85 1.27 2.45
N MET A 89 -11.48 0.99 1.21
CA MET A 89 -12.33 0.30 0.24
C MET A 89 -12.25 -1.23 0.44
N THR A 90 -12.99 -2.00 -0.35
CA THR A 90 -13.07 -3.47 -0.21
C THR A 90 -11.73 -4.18 -0.45
N ASN A 91 -10.83 -3.59 -1.25
CA ASN A 91 -9.58 -4.21 -1.67
C ASN A 91 -8.35 -3.28 -1.59
N HIS A 92 -8.51 -2.06 -1.11
CA HIS A 92 -7.41 -1.10 -0.94
C HIS A 92 -7.75 -0.06 0.12
N ILE A 93 -6.72 0.63 0.61
CA ILE A 93 -6.87 1.81 1.46
C ILE A 93 -6.11 2.98 0.82
N HIS A 94 -6.74 4.15 0.85
CA HIS A 94 -6.04 5.42 0.64
C HIS A 94 -5.86 6.14 1.96
N PHE A 95 -4.74 6.83 2.10
CA PHE A 95 -4.56 7.82 3.16
C PHE A 95 -3.71 9.00 2.71
N ILE A 96 -3.96 10.13 3.35
CA ILE A 96 -3.23 11.40 3.24
C ILE A 96 -2.60 11.66 4.60
N GLY A 97 -1.28 11.75 4.66
CA GLY A 97 -0.59 11.95 5.94
C GLY A 97 0.92 12.00 5.83
N ARG A 98 1.57 12.20 6.98
CA ARG A 98 3.03 12.28 7.14
C ARG A 98 3.49 11.64 8.44
N CYS A 99 4.78 11.37 8.57
CA CYS A 99 5.38 10.99 9.85
C CYS A 99 6.11 12.19 10.46
N LYS A 100 5.89 12.46 11.75
CA LYS A 100 6.69 13.44 12.52
C LYS A 100 8.11 12.89 12.71
N GLU A 101 9.11 13.75 12.58
CA GLU A 101 10.48 13.41 12.96
C GLU A 101 10.53 12.91 14.42
N PRO A 102 11.37 11.92 14.73
CA PRO A 102 12.36 11.25 13.85
C PRO A 102 11.81 10.06 13.04
N ASN A 103 10.49 9.83 13.04
CA ASN A 103 9.87 8.70 12.34
C ASN A 103 9.83 8.95 10.82
N LYS A 104 9.86 7.86 10.04
CA LYS A 104 9.91 7.92 8.57
C LYS A 104 8.68 7.28 7.95
N MET A 105 8.18 7.86 6.86
CA MET A 105 7.05 7.30 6.11
C MET A 105 7.31 5.87 5.62
N SER A 106 8.51 5.58 5.15
CA SER A 106 8.89 4.22 4.73
C SER A 106 8.83 3.19 5.87
N ASP A 107 9.24 3.57 7.07
CA ASP A 107 9.17 2.71 8.26
C ASP A 107 7.72 2.45 8.67
N PHE A 108 6.88 3.50 8.68
CA PHE A 108 5.45 3.36 8.91
C PHE A 108 4.81 2.37 7.92
N LEU A 109 5.03 2.55 6.60
CA LEU A 109 4.42 1.68 5.59
C LEU A 109 4.84 0.23 5.73
N ARG A 110 6.14 -0.01 5.96
CA ARG A 110 6.68 -1.35 6.18
C ARG A 110 6.01 -2.00 7.39
N ASP A 111 6.00 -1.30 8.52
CA ASP A 111 5.52 -1.85 9.77
C ASP A 111 4.00 -2.06 9.76
N PHE A 112 3.25 -1.09 9.21
CA PHE A 112 1.81 -1.17 9.03
C PHE A 112 1.43 -2.37 8.17
N LYS A 113 2.04 -2.52 6.98
CA LYS A 113 1.78 -3.66 6.09
C LYS A 113 2.17 -4.99 6.73
N LYS A 114 3.31 -5.04 7.43
CA LYS A 114 3.78 -6.26 8.11
C LYS A 114 2.83 -6.68 9.23
N PHE A 115 2.46 -5.75 10.11
CA PHE A 115 1.58 -6.04 11.24
C PHE A 115 0.18 -6.46 10.76
N THR A 116 -0.44 -5.65 9.90
CA THR A 116 -1.79 -5.94 9.39
C THR A 116 -1.84 -7.23 8.58
N SER A 117 -0.81 -7.56 7.78
CA SER A 117 -0.76 -8.84 7.06
C SER A 117 -0.80 -10.03 8.01
N LYS A 118 -0.05 -9.96 9.12
CA LYS A 118 -0.04 -11.03 10.13
C LYS A 118 -1.41 -11.16 10.79
N GLN A 119 -2.00 -10.05 11.23
CA GLN A 119 -3.29 -10.06 11.91
C GLN A 119 -4.44 -10.52 11.00
N LEU A 120 -4.45 -10.08 9.74
CA LEU A 120 -5.43 -10.52 8.75
C LEU A 120 -5.30 -12.01 8.45
N ALA A 121 -4.08 -12.53 8.26
CA ALA A 121 -3.87 -13.96 8.02
C ALA A 121 -4.32 -14.86 9.19
N VAL A 122 -4.19 -14.36 10.43
CA VAL A 122 -4.74 -15.01 11.62
C VAL A 122 -6.27 -14.95 11.60
N ASN A 123 -6.85 -13.76 11.40
CA ASN A 123 -8.31 -13.59 11.43
C ASN A 123 -9.03 -14.38 10.33
N ILE A 124 -8.45 -14.51 9.13
CA ILE A 124 -9.03 -15.35 8.05
C ILE A 124 -9.26 -16.79 8.52
N LYS A 125 -8.40 -17.31 9.40
CA LYS A 125 -8.53 -18.66 9.97
C LYS A 125 -9.58 -18.71 11.07
N ASP A 126 -9.68 -17.66 11.87
CA ASP A 126 -10.42 -17.67 13.13
C ASP A 126 -11.91 -17.32 12.97
N ILE A 127 -12.27 -16.48 12.00
CA ILE A 127 -13.66 -16.06 11.79
C ILE A 127 -14.37 -16.88 10.70
N PRO A 128 -15.72 -16.91 10.67
CA PRO A 128 -16.47 -17.53 9.58
C PRO A 128 -16.18 -16.82 8.24
N GLU A 129 -15.30 -17.41 7.42
CA GLU A 129 -14.94 -16.91 6.10
C GLU A 129 -15.14 -18.01 5.05
N SER A 130 -16.16 -17.85 4.20
CA SER A 130 -16.49 -18.82 3.15
C SER A 130 -15.39 -18.96 2.09
N ARG A 131 -14.56 -17.93 1.92
CA ARG A 131 -13.42 -17.91 0.99
C ARG A 131 -12.09 -18.28 1.65
N ARG A 132 -12.09 -18.80 2.88
CA ARG A 132 -10.89 -18.93 3.74
C ARG A 132 -9.75 -19.64 3.03
N ASP A 133 -10.00 -20.86 2.57
CA ASP A 133 -8.96 -21.70 1.97
C ASP A 133 -8.42 -21.05 0.71
N TRP A 134 -9.32 -20.54 -0.15
CA TRP A 134 -8.94 -19.81 -1.35
C TRP A 134 -8.09 -18.56 -1.08
N LEU A 135 -8.45 -17.76 -0.06
CA LEU A 135 -7.69 -16.57 0.34
C LEU A 135 -6.29 -16.95 0.82
N LEU A 136 -6.19 -17.92 1.74
CA LEU A 136 -4.91 -18.37 2.30
C LEU A 136 -4.02 -18.97 1.22
N ASP A 137 -4.56 -19.82 0.36
CA ASP A 137 -3.83 -20.42 -0.77
C ASP A 137 -3.30 -19.35 -1.72
N LYS A 138 -4.14 -18.37 -2.06
CA LYS A 138 -3.75 -17.27 -2.94
C LYS A 138 -2.63 -16.44 -2.32
N PHE A 139 -2.76 -16.02 -1.06
CA PHE A 139 -1.73 -15.22 -0.39
C PHE A 139 -0.44 -16.01 -0.12
N SER A 140 -0.54 -17.33 0.11
CA SER A 140 0.62 -18.20 0.28
C SER A 140 1.36 -18.42 -1.04
N PHE A 141 0.62 -18.60 -2.14
CA PHE A 141 1.20 -18.65 -3.49
C PHE A 141 1.98 -17.37 -3.80
N GLU A 142 1.41 -16.20 -3.50
CA GLU A 142 2.05 -14.91 -3.78
C GLU A 142 3.28 -14.67 -2.88
N ALA A 143 3.26 -15.13 -1.62
CA ALA A 143 4.43 -15.13 -0.75
C ALA A 143 5.59 -15.94 -1.35
N ARG A 144 5.32 -17.19 -1.75
CA ARG A 144 6.31 -18.08 -2.40
C ARG A 144 6.84 -17.49 -3.71
N LYS A 145 5.95 -16.95 -4.54
CA LYS A 145 6.28 -16.39 -5.85
C LYS A 145 7.25 -15.22 -5.75
N THR A 146 7.05 -14.30 -4.79
CA THR A 146 7.89 -13.09 -4.71
C THR A 146 9.01 -13.17 -3.69
N ASN A 147 8.98 -14.16 -2.78
CA ASN A 147 9.92 -14.30 -1.67
C ASN A 147 10.04 -13.00 -0.81
N ARG A 148 8.91 -12.31 -0.63
CA ARG A 148 8.81 -11.02 0.11
C ARG A 148 8.04 -11.14 1.44
N ALA A 149 7.47 -12.31 1.70
CA ALA A 149 6.80 -12.66 2.94
C ALA A 149 7.04 -14.14 3.21
N GLU A 150 7.08 -14.54 4.49
CA GLU A 150 7.36 -15.92 4.89
C GLU A 150 6.20 -16.85 4.54
N ASN A 151 4.98 -16.52 5.00
CA ASN A 151 3.83 -17.42 4.93
C ASN A 151 2.70 -16.91 4.02
N HIS A 152 2.35 -15.63 4.13
CA HIS A 152 1.24 -15.02 3.38
C HIS A 152 1.62 -13.59 2.97
N LYS A 153 1.41 -13.26 1.70
CA LYS A 153 1.57 -11.90 1.17
C LYS A 153 0.19 -11.31 0.87
N ILE A 154 -0.27 -10.41 1.74
CA ILE A 154 -1.61 -9.81 1.65
C ILE A 154 -1.59 -8.51 0.84
N TRP A 155 -0.61 -7.63 1.10
CA TRP A 155 -0.45 -6.38 0.37
C TRP A 155 0.43 -6.54 -0.86
N GLN A 156 0.14 -5.75 -1.90
CA GLN A 156 1.08 -5.54 -3.01
C GLN A 156 2.32 -4.81 -2.52
N ASP A 157 3.43 -4.93 -3.26
CA ASP A 157 4.70 -4.28 -2.89
C ASP A 157 4.66 -2.76 -3.12
N ASP A 158 3.88 -2.32 -4.10
CA ASP A 158 3.70 -0.90 -4.41
C ASP A 158 2.81 -0.20 -3.37
N ASN A 159 3.16 1.06 -3.07
CA ASN A 159 2.40 1.96 -2.18
C ASN A 159 1.88 3.19 -2.94
N HIS A 160 2.31 3.40 -4.19
CA HIS A 160 2.02 4.58 -5.02
C HIS A 160 2.08 5.92 -4.23
N PRO A 161 3.18 6.22 -3.53
CA PRO A 161 3.32 7.49 -2.83
C PRO A 161 3.34 8.64 -3.82
N ILE A 162 2.44 9.61 -3.62
CA ILE A 162 2.40 10.89 -4.34
C ILE A 162 2.64 11.97 -3.30
N GLU A 163 3.77 12.67 -3.40
CA GLU A 163 4.07 13.80 -2.52
C GLU A 163 3.10 14.95 -2.80
N LEU A 164 2.53 15.54 -1.75
CA LEU A 164 1.51 16.59 -1.86
C LEU A 164 2.09 18.02 -1.80
N GLN A 165 3.35 18.22 -2.15
CA GLN A 165 3.90 19.58 -2.35
C GLN A 165 3.32 20.28 -3.58
N GLU A 166 2.97 19.51 -4.62
CA GLU A 166 2.59 20.03 -5.94
C GLU A 166 1.11 19.85 -6.28
N ILE A 167 0.36 19.13 -5.45
CA ILE A 167 -1.04 18.77 -5.68
C ILE A 167 -1.88 19.23 -4.50
N ASP A 168 -3.06 19.76 -4.79
CA ASP A 168 -4.01 20.20 -3.77
C ASP A 168 -4.47 19.03 -2.87
N ALA A 169 -4.08 19.10 -1.60
CA ALA A 169 -4.46 18.13 -0.59
C ALA A 169 -5.98 18.05 -0.40
N PHE A 170 -6.70 19.17 -0.54
CA PHE A 170 -8.17 19.19 -0.47
C PHE A 170 -8.78 18.47 -1.67
N GLN A 171 -8.24 18.63 -2.87
CA GLN A 171 -8.70 17.89 -4.04
C GLN A 171 -8.55 16.37 -3.84
N LYS A 172 -7.42 15.94 -3.29
CA LYS A 172 -7.20 14.51 -3.00
C LYS A 172 -8.07 14.00 -1.86
N LEU A 173 -8.31 14.83 -0.86
CA LEU A 173 -9.22 14.52 0.25
C LEU A 173 -10.65 14.32 -0.27
N HIS A 174 -11.18 15.27 -1.04
CA HIS A 174 -12.49 15.13 -1.69
C HIS A 174 -12.55 13.90 -2.59
N TYR A 175 -11.50 13.64 -3.37
CA TYR A 175 -11.43 12.45 -4.21
C TYR A 175 -11.60 11.16 -3.39
N ILE A 176 -10.85 10.99 -2.29
CA ILE A 176 -10.94 9.75 -1.50
C ILE A 176 -12.27 9.62 -0.75
N HIS A 177 -12.83 10.73 -0.27
CA HIS A 177 -14.12 10.73 0.42
C HIS A 177 -15.27 10.37 -0.52
N ASP A 178 -15.14 10.70 -1.80
CA ASP A 178 -16.13 10.39 -2.83
C ASP A 178 -16.02 8.95 -3.37
N ASN A 179 -14.94 8.21 -3.07
CA ASN A 179 -14.75 6.85 -3.55
C ASN A 179 -15.91 5.88 -3.18
N PRO A 180 -16.42 5.87 -1.92
CA PRO A 180 -17.56 5.04 -1.55
C PRO A 180 -18.86 5.41 -2.28
N VAL A 181 -19.04 6.69 -2.61
CA VAL A 181 -20.19 7.20 -3.38
C VAL A 181 -20.11 6.73 -4.83
N LYS A 182 -18.96 6.95 -5.47
CA LYS A 182 -18.69 6.46 -6.84
C LYS A 182 -18.81 4.95 -6.98
N ALA A 183 -18.49 4.21 -5.92
CA ALA A 183 -18.65 2.76 -5.87
C ALA A 183 -20.11 2.31 -5.62
N GLY A 184 -21.04 3.24 -5.39
CA GLY A 184 -22.45 2.94 -5.11
C GLY A 184 -22.70 2.29 -3.75
N ILE A 185 -21.77 2.46 -2.79
CA ILE A 185 -21.88 1.85 -1.45
C ILE A 185 -22.76 2.71 -0.53
N VAL A 186 -22.67 4.04 -0.69
CA VAL A 186 -23.38 5.04 0.09
C VAL A 186 -23.82 6.20 -0.80
N GLU A 187 -24.83 6.95 -0.38
CA GLU A 187 -25.33 8.11 -1.12
C GLU A 187 -24.51 9.38 -0.85
N SER A 188 -23.88 9.48 0.33
CA SER A 188 -23.00 10.59 0.67
C SER A 188 -21.71 10.13 1.39
N PRO A 189 -20.59 10.87 1.26
CA PRO A 189 -19.29 10.47 1.80
C PRO A 189 -19.30 10.13 3.30
N GLU A 190 -19.96 10.95 4.12
CA GLU A 190 -20.04 10.83 5.57
C GLU A 190 -20.87 9.62 6.05
N GLN A 191 -21.65 8.98 5.18
CA GLN A 191 -22.33 7.72 5.52
C GLN A 191 -21.34 6.54 5.56
N TYR A 192 -20.18 6.63 4.90
CA TYR A 192 -19.23 5.54 4.86
C TYR A 192 -18.38 5.48 6.14
N ILE A 193 -18.67 4.49 6.98
CA ILE A 193 -18.09 4.33 8.33
C ILE A 193 -16.56 4.25 8.32
N TYR A 194 -15.98 3.62 7.30
CA TYR A 194 -14.53 3.38 7.21
C TYR A 194 -13.83 4.42 6.35
N SER A 195 -14.10 5.69 6.64
CA SER A 195 -13.47 6.87 6.05
C SER A 195 -13.41 8.01 7.05
N SER A 196 -12.49 8.95 6.83
CA SER A 196 -12.47 10.23 7.54
C SER A 196 -13.49 11.24 7.06
N ALA A 197 -14.31 10.96 6.03
CA ALA A 197 -15.33 11.90 5.56
C ALA A 197 -16.24 12.40 6.71
N LYS A 198 -16.54 11.52 7.67
CA LYS A 198 -17.29 11.84 8.89
C LYS A 198 -16.62 12.90 9.75
N ASP A 199 -15.31 12.79 9.94
CA ASP A 199 -14.55 13.75 10.76
C ASP A 199 -14.63 15.15 10.17
N TYR A 200 -14.59 15.27 8.84
CA TYR A 200 -14.77 16.55 8.13
C TYR A 200 -16.21 17.08 8.14
N ALA A 201 -17.19 16.21 8.42
CA ALA A 201 -18.58 16.60 8.67
C ALA A 201 -18.85 16.94 10.14
N GLY A 202 -17.83 17.01 11.00
CA GLY A 202 -17.97 17.30 12.43
C GLY A 202 -18.47 16.10 13.26
N ILE A 203 -18.49 14.89 12.68
CA ILE A 203 -18.89 13.66 13.34
C ILE A 203 -17.65 12.85 13.67
N LYS A 204 -17.52 12.41 14.92
CA LYS A 204 -16.38 11.59 15.36
C LYS A 204 -16.23 10.31 14.51
N GLY A 205 -15.12 10.19 13.80
CA GLY A 205 -14.73 9.01 13.04
C GLY A 205 -14.04 7.94 13.88
N LEU A 206 -13.66 6.84 13.21
CA LEU A 206 -13.01 5.69 13.86
C LEU A 206 -11.51 5.89 14.10
N VAL A 207 -10.86 6.81 13.38
CA VAL A 207 -9.42 7.06 13.44
C VAL A 207 -9.17 8.50 13.84
N LYS A 208 -8.22 8.72 14.76
CA LYS A 208 -7.91 10.05 15.33
C LYS A 208 -7.09 10.92 14.35
N ILE A 209 -7.75 11.55 13.39
CA ILE A 209 -7.08 12.38 12.37
C ILE A 209 -6.81 13.83 12.83
N GLU A 210 -5.85 14.50 12.19
CA GLU A 210 -5.63 15.95 12.25
C GLU A 210 -6.27 16.59 11.00
N LEU A 211 -7.36 17.34 11.17
CA LEU A 211 -8.03 18.04 10.06
C LEU A 211 -7.09 19.10 9.43
N ILE A 212 -7.21 19.30 8.12
CA ILE A 212 -6.50 20.34 7.34
C ILE A 212 -7.44 21.45 6.92
#